data_AF-A0A1H9XRE5-F1
#
_entry.id   AF-A0A1H9XRE5-F1
#
_cell.length_a   1.000
_cell.length_b   1.000
_cell.length_c   1.000
_cell.angle_alpha   90.00
_cell.angle_beta   90.00
_cell.angle_gamma   90.00
#
_symmetry.space_group_name_H-M   'P 1'
#
loop_
_entity.id
_entity.type
_entity.pdbx_description
1 polymer ?
#
loop_
_entity_poly.entity_id
_entity_poly.type
_entity_poly.pdbx_seq_one_letter_code
_entity_poly.pdbx_strand_id
1 'polypeptide(L)'
;MSAPTATARVDAEQTGRRVEEILDRLTASGDPKAAAAAEELVRSLMDFYGAGLARILHLQSAAAGDPLAKLLGDELVASLLVLHDLHPEDRDTRIARALDSVREHALDVVDFDVASGTLTLRTREAGGCGCGSGDGAREAAAAALACFAPEVRSVDVQTAPAEPVLLQIGTGPTPTRTR
;
A
#
# COMPACT_ATOMS: atom_id res chain seq x y z
N MET A 1 -22.33 16.36 18.82
CA MET A 1 -21.41 15.34 18.29
C MET A 1 -20.59 16.03 17.22
N SER A 2 -19.36 16.44 17.56
CA SER A 2 -18.50 17.20 16.65
C SER A 2 -18.02 16.29 15.53
N ALA A 3 -18.21 16.73 14.29
CA ALA A 3 -17.64 16.09 13.12
C ALA A 3 -16.10 16.04 13.26
N PRO A 4 -15.45 14.94 12.85
CA PRO A 4 -14.00 14.92 12.76
C PRO A 4 -13.59 16.02 11.78
N THR A 5 -12.84 16.99 12.28
CA THR A 5 -12.20 18.01 11.46
C THR A 5 -11.29 17.25 10.49
N ALA A 6 -11.65 17.25 9.20
CA ALA A 6 -10.78 16.76 8.15
C ALA A 6 -9.58 17.72 8.07
N THR A 7 -8.63 17.54 8.99
CA THR A 7 -7.27 18.05 8.87
C THR A 7 -6.84 17.67 7.47
N ALA A 8 -6.49 18.66 6.64
CA ALA A 8 -6.00 18.41 5.28
C ALA A 8 -5.02 17.24 5.35
N ARG A 9 -5.37 16.11 4.73
CA ARG A 9 -4.58 14.89 4.83
C ARG A 9 -3.19 15.25 4.36
N VAL A 10 -2.24 15.33 5.29
CA VAL A 10 -0.85 15.54 4.96
C VAL A 10 -0.44 14.28 4.22
N ASP A 11 -0.31 14.39 2.91
CA ASP A 11 0.13 13.30 2.08
C ASP A 11 1.67 13.22 2.19
N ALA A 12 2.15 12.14 2.80
CA ALA A 12 3.58 11.88 2.97
C ALA A 12 4.29 11.81 1.61
N GLU A 13 3.64 11.26 0.59
CA GLU A 13 4.19 11.15 -0.76
C GLU A 13 4.33 12.53 -1.41
N GLN A 14 3.27 13.35 -1.36
CA GLN A 14 3.31 14.72 -1.86
C GLN A 14 4.37 15.57 -1.13
N THR A 15 4.50 15.38 0.18
CA THR A 15 5.51 16.08 0.99
C THR A 15 6.92 15.65 0.59
N GLY A 16 7.15 14.35 0.39
CA GLY A 16 8.42 13.79 -0.10
C GLY A 16 8.79 14.37 -1.46
N ARG A 17 7.88 14.32 -2.44
CA ARG A 17 8.08 14.90 -3.78
C ARG A 17 8.48 16.39 -3.71
N ARG A 18 7.83 17.17 -2.84
CA ARG A 18 8.16 18.58 -2.66
C ARG A 18 9.56 18.79 -2.07
N VAL A 19 9.98 17.93 -1.15
CA VAL A 19 11.35 17.99 -0.58
C VAL A 19 12.38 17.65 -1.67
N GLU A 20 12.15 16.61 -2.47
CA GLU A 20 12.99 16.25 -3.61
C GLU A 20 13.13 17.40 -4.61
N GLU A 21 12.02 18.02 -5.03
CA GLU A 21 12.03 19.19 -5.92
C GLU A 21 12.82 20.38 -5.36
N ILE A 22 12.82 20.57 -4.03
CA ILE A 22 13.63 21.61 -3.39
C ILE A 22 15.11 21.26 -3.46
N LEU A 23 15.48 20.02 -3.14
CA LEU A 23 16.86 19.53 -3.19
C LEU A 23 17.42 19.57 -4.62
N ASP A 24 16.62 19.18 -5.61
CA ASP A 24 17.00 19.24 -7.03
C ASP A 24 17.26 20.68 -7.48
N ARG A 25 16.41 21.64 -7.08
CA ARG A 25 16.63 23.06 -7.38
C ARG A 25 17.89 23.61 -6.72
N LEU A 26 18.18 23.20 -5.49
CA LEU A 26 19.41 23.60 -4.80
C LEU A 26 20.64 23.03 -5.52
N THR A 27 20.59 21.78 -5.97
CA THR A 27 21.65 21.15 -6.76
C THR A 27 21.84 21.86 -8.10
N ALA A 28 20.74 22.16 -8.80
CA ALA A 28 20.75 22.85 -10.09
C ALA A 28 21.26 24.31 -10.01
N SER A 29 21.22 24.93 -8.83
CA SER A 29 21.74 26.29 -8.61
C SER A 29 23.27 26.40 -8.77
N GLY A 30 23.99 25.27 -8.76
CA GLY A 30 25.44 25.21 -8.95
C GLY A 30 26.26 25.47 -7.69
N ASP A 31 25.62 25.62 -6.52
CA ASP A 31 26.31 25.67 -5.22
C ASP A 31 26.27 24.29 -4.51
N PRO A 32 27.33 23.47 -4.64
CA PRO A 32 27.37 22.16 -4.00
C PRO A 32 27.36 22.23 -2.48
N LYS A 33 27.77 23.35 -1.86
CA LYS A 33 27.74 23.50 -0.39
C LYS A 33 26.30 23.71 0.10
N ALA A 34 25.50 24.46 -0.64
CA ALA A 34 24.09 24.66 -0.30
C ALA A 34 23.29 23.36 -0.39
N ALA A 35 23.52 22.55 -1.44
CA ALA A 35 22.89 21.24 -1.60
C ALA A 35 23.27 20.29 -0.44
N ALA A 36 24.57 20.18 -0.14
CA ALA A 36 25.05 19.34 0.96
C ALA A 36 24.49 19.77 2.34
N ALA A 37 24.43 21.07 2.61
CA ALA A 37 23.86 21.60 3.85
C ALA A 37 22.36 21.32 3.97
N ALA A 38 21.61 21.37 2.86
CA ALA A 38 20.20 21.04 2.85
C ALA A 38 19.95 19.53 3.09
N GLU A 39 20.75 18.66 2.48
CA GLU A 39 20.71 17.22 2.75
C GLU A 39 21.05 16.90 4.22
N GLU A 40 22.09 17.53 4.77
CA GLU A 40 22.46 17.39 6.18
C GLU A 40 21.35 17.85 7.12
N LEU A 41 20.68 18.97 6.80
CA LEU A 41 19.53 19.46 7.55
C LEU A 41 18.38 18.45 7.52
N VAL A 42 18.00 17.95 6.33
CA VAL A 42 16.92 16.95 6.20
C VAL A 42 17.26 15.69 6.99
N ARG A 43 18.48 15.17 6.86
CA ARG A 43 18.93 13.99 7.61
C ARG A 43 18.83 14.21 9.12
N SER A 44 19.33 15.35 9.61
CA SER A 44 19.30 15.68 11.04
C SER A 44 17.88 15.79 11.60
N LEU A 45 16.96 16.38 10.82
CA LEU A 45 15.55 16.46 11.21
C LEU A 45 14.88 15.08 11.20
N MET A 46 15.13 14.26 10.18
CA MET A 46 14.60 12.90 10.09
C MET A 46 15.08 12.02 11.25
N ASP A 47 16.36 12.11 11.61
CA ASP A 47 16.92 11.37 12.75
C ASP A 47 16.29 11.83 14.08
N PHE A 48 16.17 13.14 14.28
CA PHE A 48 15.58 13.69 15.50
C PHE A 48 14.10 13.33 15.66
N TYR A 49 13.31 13.48 14.59
CA TYR A 49 11.89 13.12 14.62
C TYR A 49 11.69 11.61 14.77
N GLY A 50 12.49 10.79 14.10
CA GLY A 50 12.47 9.34 14.26
C GLY A 50 12.75 8.93 15.71
N ALA A 51 13.80 9.48 16.33
CA ALA A 51 14.10 9.22 17.74
C ALA A 51 12.96 9.65 18.69
N GLY A 52 12.32 10.79 18.42
CA GLY A 52 11.17 11.27 19.17
C GLY A 52 9.96 10.32 19.06
N LEU A 53 9.63 9.88 17.84
CA LEU A 53 8.54 8.93 17.58
C LEU A 53 8.80 7.58 18.27
N ALA A 54 10.02 7.05 18.15
CA ALA A 54 10.41 5.81 18.82
C ALA A 54 10.24 5.93 20.34
N ARG A 55 10.61 7.07 20.92
CA ARG A 55 10.41 7.33 22.34
C ARG A 55 8.94 7.40 22.72
N ILE A 56 8.09 8.04 21.92
CA ILE A 56 6.64 8.10 22.14
C ILE A 56 6.04 6.69 22.13
N LEU A 57 6.37 5.86 21.12
CA LEU A 57 5.89 4.48 21.06
C LEU A 57 6.31 3.66 22.27
N HIS A 58 7.58 3.79 22.69
CA HIS A 58 8.09 3.11 23.87
C HIS A 58 7.32 3.52 25.15
N LEU A 59 7.06 4.81 25.35
CA LEU A 59 6.30 5.29 26.50
C LEU A 59 4.85 4.80 26.50
N GLN A 60 4.23 4.71 25.32
CA GLN A 60 2.85 4.23 25.16
C GLN A 60 2.74 2.71 25.35
N SER A 61 3.76 1.94 24.95
CA SER A 61 3.79 0.49 25.16
C SER A 61 3.80 0.07 26.64
N ALA A 62 4.22 0.97 27.53
CA ALA A 62 4.23 0.77 28.97
C ALA A 62 2.90 1.16 29.66
N ALA A 63 1.97 1.80 28.94
CA ALA A 63 0.68 2.21 29.48
C ALA A 63 -0.36 1.06 29.41
N ALA A 64 -1.29 1.01 30.36
CA ALA A 64 -2.36 0.01 30.36
C ALA A 64 -3.45 0.36 29.32
N GLY A 65 -3.97 -0.67 28.63
CA GLY A 65 -4.83 -0.54 27.46
C GLY A 65 -4.01 -0.74 26.18
N ASP A 66 -4.65 -0.93 25.04
CA ASP A 66 -3.99 -1.03 23.74
C ASP A 66 -4.13 0.31 22.97
N PRO A 67 -3.43 1.39 23.39
CA PRO A 67 -3.44 2.65 22.66
C PRO A 67 -2.71 2.53 21.31
N LEU A 68 -1.87 1.50 21.15
CA LEU A 68 -1.09 1.27 19.96
C LEU A 68 -2.00 0.93 18.77
N ALA A 69 -3.00 0.06 18.95
CA ALA A 69 -3.95 -0.26 17.87
C ALA A 69 -4.67 0.98 17.30
N LYS A 70 -4.97 1.99 18.13
CA LYS A 70 -5.58 3.24 17.64
C LYS A 70 -4.59 4.09 16.83
N LEU A 71 -3.33 4.16 17.26
CA LEU A 71 -2.27 4.87 16.52
C LEU A 71 -1.98 4.18 15.18
N LEU A 72 -1.89 2.86 15.18
CA LEU A 72 -1.69 2.07 13.95
C LEU A 72 -2.92 2.08 13.04
N GLY A 73 -4.09 2.46 13.56
CA GLY A 73 -5.32 2.66 12.81
C GLY A 73 -5.41 4.00 12.10
N ASP A 74 -4.59 4.98 12.49
CA ASP A 74 -4.54 6.29 11.85
C ASP A 74 -3.57 6.26 10.67
N GLU A 75 -4.08 6.58 9.47
CA GLU A 75 -3.34 6.48 8.20
C GLU A 75 -2.06 7.34 8.20
N LEU A 76 -2.14 8.56 8.73
CA LEU A 76 -1.00 9.48 8.76
C LEU A 76 0.07 8.99 9.74
N VAL A 77 -0.34 8.54 10.92
CA VAL A 77 0.58 8.02 11.92
C VAL A 77 1.23 6.72 11.42
N ALA A 78 0.46 5.79 10.85
CA ALA A 78 0.99 4.55 10.30
C ALA A 78 2.04 4.83 9.21
N SER A 79 1.72 5.71 8.26
CA SER A 79 2.65 6.12 7.19
C SER A 79 3.94 6.74 7.75
N LEU A 80 3.85 7.62 8.76
CA LEU A 80 5.01 8.22 9.40
C LEU A 80 5.88 7.20 10.14
N LEU A 81 5.28 6.20 10.79
CA LEU A 81 6.02 5.13 11.44
C LEU A 81 6.73 4.25 10.43
N VAL A 82 6.13 3.98 9.27
CA VAL A 82 6.81 3.25 8.19
C VAL A 82 7.99 4.05 7.64
N LEU A 83 7.82 5.35 7.40
CA LEU A 83 8.89 6.23 6.91
C LEU A 83 10.14 6.24 7.81
N HIS A 84 9.96 6.04 9.12
CA HIS A 84 11.04 5.98 10.10
C HIS A 84 11.49 4.55 10.48
N ASP A 85 10.99 3.51 9.79
CA ASP A 85 11.25 2.09 10.12
C ASP A 85 10.84 1.71 11.56
N LEU A 86 9.79 2.35 12.09
CA LEU A 86 9.28 2.18 13.46
C LEU A 86 7.96 1.43 13.53
N HIS A 87 7.38 1.04 12.38
CA HIS A 87 6.10 0.34 12.37
C HIS A 87 6.26 -1.09 12.95
N PRO A 88 5.43 -1.49 13.94
CA PRO A 88 5.60 -2.78 14.63
C PRO A 88 5.19 -3.99 13.78
N GLU A 89 4.22 -3.81 12.87
CA GLU A 89 3.86 -4.82 11.87
C GLU A 89 4.88 -4.79 10.73
N ASP A 90 5.28 -5.96 10.22
CA ASP A 90 6.09 -6.07 9.00
C ASP A 90 5.31 -5.63 7.73
N ARG A 91 6.03 -5.45 6.63
CA ARG A 91 5.45 -5.01 5.35
C ARG A 91 4.29 -5.89 4.92
N ASP A 92 4.47 -7.20 4.95
CA ASP A 92 3.50 -8.13 4.37
C ASP A 92 2.20 -8.14 5.20
N THR A 93 2.32 -8.00 6.52
CA THR A 93 1.19 -7.80 7.44
C THR A 93 0.46 -6.48 7.17
N ARG A 94 1.20 -5.38 6.95
CA ARG A 94 0.59 -4.08 6.62
C ARG A 94 -0.14 -4.10 5.28
N ILE A 95 0.46 -4.73 4.26
CA ILE A 95 -0.16 -4.91 2.94
C ILE A 95 -1.44 -5.73 3.07
N ALA A 96 -1.40 -6.86 3.78
CA ALA A 96 -2.59 -7.67 4.02
C ALA A 96 -3.69 -6.88 4.72
N ARG A 97 -3.33 -6.08 5.74
CA ARG A 97 -4.26 -5.21 6.47
C ARG A 97 -4.88 -4.11 5.59
N ALA A 98 -4.09 -3.53 4.68
CA ALA A 98 -4.58 -2.57 3.71
C ALA A 98 -5.57 -3.21 2.72
N LEU A 99 -5.24 -4.40 2.20
CA LEU A 99 -6.14 -5.14 1.30
C LEU A 99 -7.42 -5.61 2.00
N ASP A 100 -7.35 -5.86 3.31
CA ASP A 100 -8.49 -6.17 4.17
C ASP A 100 -9.52 -5.02 4.27
N SER A 101 -9.20 -3.79 3.85
CA SER A 101 -10.18 -2.71 3.75
C SER A 101 -10.91 -2.66 2.40
N VAL A 102 -10.46 -3.45 1.41
CA VAL A 102 -11.00 -3.51 0.03
C VAL A 102 -11.39 -4.94 -0.36
N ARG A 103 -11.89 -5.71 0.61
CA ARG A 103 -12.22 -7.15 0.44
C ARG A 103 -13.25 -7.40 -0.65
N GLU A 104 -14.08 -6.43 -1.00
CA GLU A 104 -15.03 -6.57 -2.13
C GLU A 104 -14.34 -6.87 -3.46
N HIS A 105 -13.05 -6.58 -3.61
CA HIS A 105 -12.27 -6.84 -4.82
C HIS A 105 -11.54 -8.19 -4.82
N ALA A 106 -11.60 -8.95 -3.71
CA ALA A 106 -11.02 -10.29 -3.56
C ALA A 106 -9.59 -10.41 -4.13
N LEU A 107 -8.69 -9.52 -3.65
CA LEU A 107 -7.32 -9.40 -4.12
C LEU A 107 -6.38 -10.27 -3.28
N ASP A 108 -5.60 -11.11 -3.95
CA ASP A 108 -4.53 -11.92 -3.35
C ASP A 108 -3.16 -11.36 -3.78
N VAL A 109 -2.21 -11.25 -2.85
CA VAL A 109 -0.83 -10.83 -3.16
C VAL A 109 -0.09 -11.96 -3.88
N VAL A 110 0.53 -11.64 -5.01
CA VAL A 110 1.32 -12.60 -5.81
C VAL A 110 2.81 -12.40 -5.57
N ASP A 111 3.27 -11.15 -5.67
CA ASP A 111 4.69 -10.79 -5.57
C ASP A 111 4.85 -9.32 -5.21
N PHE A 112 6.02 -8.97 -4.67
CA PHE A 112 6.44 -7.60 -4.43
C PHE A 112 7.88 -7.39 -4.86
N ASP A 113 8.08 -6.55 -5.87
CA ASP A 113 9.42 -6.12 -6.29
C ASP A 113 9.89 -4.94 -5.43
N VAL A 114 10.86 -5.20 -4.57
CA VAL A 114 11.46 -4.22 -3.66
C VAL A 114 12.20 -3.10 -4.41
N ALA A 115 12.77 -3.39 -5.59
CA ALA A 115 13.56 -2.40 -6.32
C ALA A 115 12.67 -1.34 -6.99
N SER A 116 11.55 -1.78 -7.59
CA SER A 116 10.59 -0.86 -8.20
C SER A 116 9.50 -0.38 -7.24
N GLY A 117 9.25 -1.09 -6.14
CA GLY A 117 8.11 -0.86 -5.25
C GLY A 117 6.79 -1.30 -5.88
N THR A 118 6.83 -2.27 -6.79
CA THR A 118 5.64 -2.76 -7.52
C THR A 118 5.03 -3.96 -6.79
N LEU A 119 3.76 -3.84 -6.40
CA LEU A 119 2.98 -4.93 -5.83
C LEU A 119 2.12 -5.58 -6.90
N THR A 120 2.31 -6.87 -7.13
CA THR A 120 1.48 -7.66 -8.05
C THR A 120 0.36 -8.34 -7.27
N LEU A 121 -0.88 -8.06 -7.65
CA LEU A 121 -2.10 -8.61 -7.08
C LEU A 121 -2.82 -9.47 -8.11
N ARG A 122 -3.56 -10.47 -7.64
CA ARG A 122 -4.45 -11.30 -8.45
C ARG A 122 -5.87 -11.22 -7.92
N THR A 123 -6.85 -11.10 -8.80
CA THR A 123 -8.27 -11.21 -8.42
C THR A 123 -8.69 -12.68 -8.30
N ARG A 124 -9.40 -13.03 -7.22
CA ARG A 124 -9.83 -14.42 -6.93
C ARG A 124 -11.10 -14.84 -7.68
N GLU A 125 -11.92 -13.89 -8.14
CA GLU A 125 -13.18 -14.19 -8.83
C GLU A 125 -13.08 -14.01 -10.35
N ALA A 126 -13.09 -15.13 -11.07
CA ALA A 126 -13.45 -15.21 -12.48
C ALA A 126 -14.95 -15.48 -12.59
N GLY A 127 -15.78 -14.44 -12.72
CA GLY A 127 -17.22 -14.63 -12.72
C GLY A 127 -18.06 -13.43 -13.14
N GLY A 128 -17.98 -13.04 -14.42
CA GLY A 128 -19.06 -12.29 -15.08
C GLY A 128 -18.69 -10.92 -15.63
N CYS A 129 -18.76 -10.82 -16.96
CA CYS A 129 -18.67 -9.62 -17.80
C CYS A 129 -17.29 -8.96 -17.89
N GLY A 130 -16.54 -9.33 -18.93
CA GLY A 130 -15.36 -8.59 -19.36
C GLY A 130 -15.76 -7.22 -19.88
N CYS A 131 -15.78 -6.22 -19.01
CA CYS A 131 -15.84 -4.78 -19.30
C CYS A 131 -15.37 -4.01 -18.04
N GLY A 132 -14.12 -3.53 -18.01
CA GLY A 132 -13.70 -2.39 -17.16
C GLY A 132 -13.55 -2.56 -15.64
N SER A 133 -13.72 -3.74 -15.06
CA SER A 133 -13.73 -3.92 -13.58
C SER A 133 -12.35 -3.94 -12.90
N GLY A 134 -11.25 -4.05 -13.67
CA GLY A 134 -9.88 -4.12 -13.13
C GLY A 134 -9.34 -2.78 -12.62
N ASP A 135 -9.73 -1.68 -13.27
CA ASP A 135 -9.24 -0.34 -12.93
C ASP A 135 -9.76 0.11 -11.55
N GLY A 136 -11.02 -0.19 -11.23
CA GLY A 136 -11.60 0.12 -9.92
C GLY A 136 -10.92 -0.64 -8.78
N ALA A 137 -10.63 -1.93 -8.96
CA ALA A 137 -9.90 -2.73 -7.97
C ALA A 137 -8.46 -2.23 -7.77
N ARG A 138 -7.79 -1.85 -8.86
CA ARG A 138 -6.44 -1.27 -8.82
C ARG A 138 -6.44 0.07 -8.09
N GLU A 139 -7.38 0.96 -8.40
CA GLU A 139 -7.47 2.28 -7.77
C GLU A 139 -7.80 2.17 -6.28
N ALA A 140 -8.74 1.30 -5.90
CA ALA A 140 -9.09 1.03 -4.51
C ALA A 140 -7.90 0.44 -3.74
N ALA A 141 -7.19 -0.53 -4.31
CA ALA A 141 -6.00 -1.11 -3.71
C ALA A 141 -4.89 -0.07 -3.54
N ALA A 142 -4.61 0.72 -4.58
CA ALA A 142 -3.59 1.77 -4.53
C ALA A 142 -3.90 2.82 -3.44
N ALA A 143 -5.16 3.24 -3.31
CA ALA A 143 -5.57 4.18 -2.27
C ALA A 143 -5.41 3.59 -0.86
N ALA A 144 -5.80 2.33 -0.65
CA ALA A 144 -5.65 1.65 0.64
C ALA A 144 -4.16 1.45 1.01
N LEU A 145 -3.35 1.04 0.03
CA LEU A 145 -1.92 0.79 0.21
C LEU A 145 -1.13 2.07 0.44
N ALA A 146 -1.47 3.19 -0.21
CA ALA A 146 -0.81 4.48 0.04
C ALA A 146 -0.90 4.91 1.52
N CYS A 147 -1.95 4.49 2.23
CA CYS A 147 -2.18 4.82 3.63
C CYS A 147 -1.36 3.95 4.60
N PHE A 148 -1.28 2.63 4.34
CA PHE A 148 -0.72 1.67 5.30
C PHE A 148 0.59 1.01 4.85
N ALA A 149 0.91 1.08 3.55
CA ALA A 149 2.11 0.52 2.92
C ALA A 149 2.70 1.51 1.89
N PRO A 150 3.20 2.69 2.33
CA PRO A 150 3.73 3.74 1.45
C PRO A 150 4.95 3.31 0.60
N GLU A 151 5.59 2.20 0.92
CA GLU A 151 6.62 1.57 0.10
C GLU A 151 6.09 1.00 -1.22
N VAL A 152 4.78 0.78 -1.33
CA VAL A 152 4.12 0.33 -2.56
C VAL A 152 3.87 1.54 -3.46
N ARG A 153 4.72 1.71 -4.47
CA ARG A 153 4.68 2.82 -5.42
C ARG A 153 3.77 2.56 -6.60
N SER A 154 3.60 1.29 -6.97
CA SER A 154 2.70 0.91 -8.05
C SER A 154 2.03 -0.44 -7.75
N VAL A 155 0.80 -0.59 -8.22
CA VAL A 155 0.00 -1.80 -8.05
C VAL A 155 -0.30 -2.37 -9.41
N ASP A 156 0.10 -3.60 -9.71
CA ASP A 156 -0.28 -4.32 -10.92
C ASP A 156 -1.35 -5.37 -10.58
N VAL A 157 -2.52 -5.29 -11.21
CA VAL A 157 -3.62 -6.22 -10.95
C VAL A 157 -3.77 -7.16 -12.14
N GLN A 158 -3.44 -8.42 -11.90
CA GLN A 158 -3.56 -9.49 -12.89
C GLN A 158 -4.90 -10.21 -12.74
N THR A 159 -5.67 -10.25 -13.82
CA THR A 159 -6.85 -11.12 -13.88
C THR A 159 -6.39 -12.55 -14.12
N ALA A 160 -6.82 -13.50 -13.28
CA ALA A 160 -6.59 -14.90 -13.56
C ALA A 160 -7.18 -15.26 -14.94
N PRO A 161 -6.44 -15.95 -15.83
CA PRO A 161 -7.05 -16.49 -17.04
C PRO A 161 -8.15 -17.46 -16.63
N ALA A 162 -9.35 -17.31 -17.20
CA ALA A 162 -10.43 -18.26 -16.98
C ALA A 162 -9.93 -19.66 -17.35
N GLU A 163 -9.87 -20.58 -16.39
CA GLU A 163 -9.60 -21.97 -16.70
C GLU A 163 -10.64 -22.42 -17.74
N PRO A 164 -10.22 -23.06 -18.86
CA PRO A 164 -11.15 -23.43 -19.90
C PRO A 164 -12.21 -24.35 -19.30
N VAL A 165 -13.47 -23.89 -19.32
CA VAL A 165 -14.63 -24.69 -18.98
C VAL A 165 -14.58 -25.94 -19.85
N LEU A 166 -14.17 -27.06 -19.26
CA LEU A 166 -14.19 -28.35 -19.92
C LEU A 166 -15.65 -28.68 -20.23
N LEU A 167 -16.08 -28.38 -21.45
CA LEU A 167 -17.36 -28.80 -21.97
C LEU A 167 -17.39 -30.33 -21.95
N GLN A 168 -18.09 -30.91 -20.98
CA GLN A 168 -18.36 -32.34 -20.96
C GLN A 168 -19.26 -32.67 -22.15
N ILE A 169 -18.66 -33.14 -23.24
CA ILE A 169 -19.40 -33.68 -24.37
C ILE A 169 -19.99 -35.01 -23.91
N GLY A 170 -21.28 -34.99 -23.57
CA GLY A 170 -22.05 -36.19 -23.24
C GLY A 170 -22.00 -37.18 -24.40
N THR A 171 -21.53 -38.39 -24.12
CA THR A 171 -21.49 -39.50 -25.07
C THR A 171 -22.91 -39.78 -25.58
N GLY A 172 -23.10 -39.64 -26.90
CA GLY A 172 -24.39 -39.86 -27.55
C GLY A 172 -24.94 -41.28 -27.34
N PRO A 173 -26.27 -41.46 -27.40
CA PRO A 173 -26.91 -42.74 -27.09
C PRO A 173 -26.54 -43.84 -28.10
N THR A 174 -26.30 -45.04 -27.57
CA THR A 174 -25.90 -46.24 -28.31
C THR A 174 -27.03 -46.69 -29.26
N PRO A 175 -26.75 -47.04 -30.53
CA PRO A 175 -27.79 -47.48 -31.45
C PRO A 175 -28.31 -48.87 -31.04
N THR A 176 -29.62 -48.97 -30.85
CA THR A 176 -30.36 -50.21 -30.59
C THR A 176 -30.35 -51.08 -31.85
N ARG A 177 -29.76 -52.28 -31.74
CA ARG A 177 -29.72 -53.26 -32.83
C ARG A 177 -30.99 -54.10 -32.78
N THR A 178 -31.72 -54.05 -33.89
CA THR A 178 -32.95 -54.75 -34.22
C THR A 178 -32.79 -56.28 -34.15
N ARG A 179 -33.83 -56.99 -33.72
CA ARG A 179 -34.07 -58.38 -34.09
C ARG A 179 -35.56 -58.62 -34.30
#